data_AF-A0A2S9F812-F1
#
_entry.id   AF-A0A2S9F812-F1
#
_cell.length_a   1.000
_cell.length_b   1.000
_cell.length_c   1.000
_cell.angle_alpha   90.00
_cell.angle_beta   90.00
_cell.angle_gamma   90.00
#
_symmetry.space_group_name_H-M   'P 1'
#
loop_
_entity.id
_entity.type
_entity.pdbx_description
1 polymer ?
#
loop_
_entity_poly.entity_id
_entity_poly.type
_entity_poly.pdbx_seq_one_letter_code
_entity_poly.pdbx_strand_id
1 'polypeptide(L)' 'QHGGNVSSEHGVGTRKRDYLSMARTDADIAAMRAVKAAFDPTGYLNRAVLFS' A
#
# COMPACT_ATOMS: atom_id res chain seq x y z
N GLN A 1 -15.88 0.61 19.29
CA GLN A 1 -14.89 0.67 18.19
C GLN A 1 -14.36 -0.75 17.99
N HIS A 2 -14.65 -1.39 16.85
CA HIS A 2 -14.21 -2.76 16.58
C HIS A 2 -12.96 -2.70 15.69
N GLY A 3 -11.83 -3.18 16.18
CA GLY A 3 -10.51 -3.16 15.52
C GLY A 3 -10.41 -4.15 14.35
N GLY A 4 -11.31 -4.01 13.37
CA GLY A 4 -11.32 -4.83 12.17
C GLY A 4 -10.18 -4.47 11.23
N ASN A 5 -9.35 -5.46 10.90
CA ASN A 5 -8.28 -5.31 9.92
C ASN A 5 -8.91 -5.22 8.51
N VAL A 6 -8.68 -4.13 7.77
CA VAL A 6 -9.35 -3.79 6.50
C VAL A 6 -9.07 -4.79 5.36
N SER A 7 -8.14 -5.73 5.53
CA SER A 7 -7.82 -6.76 4.55
C SER A 7 -7.35 -8.04 5.24
N SER A 8 -8.27 -8.97 5.51
CA SER A 8 -7.91 -10.29 6.03
C SER A 8 -7.44 -11.27 4.94
N GLU A 9 -7.73 -11.02 3.65
CA GLU A 9 -7.33 -11.93 2.54
C GLU A 9 -7.28 -11.25 1.15
N HIS A 10 -8.14 -10.26 0.89
CA HIS A 10 -8.36 -9.73 -0.46
C HIS A 10 -7.44 -8.57 -0.92
N GLY A 11 -6.39 -8.25 -0.17
CA GLY A 11 -5.49 -7.14 -0.50
C GLY A 11 -6.14 -5.75 -0.44
N VAL A 12 -5.32 -4.72 -0.64
CA VAL A 12 -5.76 -3.31 -0.62
C VAL A 12 -6.41 -2.93 -1.95
N GLY A 13 -5.80 -3.28 -3.08
CA GLY A 13 -6.26 -2.88 -4.42
C GLY A 13 -6.37 -1.35 -4.57
N THR A 14 -6.90 -0.87 -5.70
CA THR A 14 -7.19 0.56 -5.91
C THR A 14 -8.31 1.07 -4.98
N ARG A 15 -9.24 0.19 -4.62
CA ARG A 15 -10.47 0.53 -3.88
C ARG A 15 -10.24 0.79 -2.39
N LYS A 16 -9.15 0.28 -1.81
CA LYS A 16 -8.80 0.52 -0.40
C LYS A 16 -7.52 1.34 -0.21
N ARG A 17 -6.96 1.89 -1.29
CA ARG A 17 -5.74 2.71 -1.25
C ARG A 17 -5.86 3.88 -0.28
N ASP A 18 -7.02 4.54 -0.25
CA ASP A 18 -7.25 5.72 0.59
C ASP A 18 -7.38 5.36 2.09
N TYR A 19 -7.57 4.08 2.43
CA TYR A 19 -7.56 3.57 3.81
C TYR A 19 -6.19 3.05 4.24
N LEU A 20 -5.17 3.11 3.38
CA LEU A 20 -3.84 2.61 3.70
C LEU A 20 -3.25 3.33 4.92
N SER A 21 -3.47 4.64 5.04
CA SER A 21 -3.05 5.46 6.19
C SER A 21 -3.80 5.14 7.50
N MET A 22 -4.95 4.45 7.43
CA MET A 22 -5.66 3.98 8.61
C MET A 22 -5.10 2.64 9.14
N ALA A 23 -4.37 1.89 8.32
CA ALA A 23 -3.84 0.57 8.65
C ALA A 23 -2.30 0.51 8.73
N ARG A 24 -1.62 1.55 8.24
CA ARG A 24 -0.17 1.65 8.15
C ARG A 24 0.28 3.03 8.56
N THR A 25 1.41 3.09 9.25
CA THR A 25 2.06 4.35 9.61
C THR A 25 2.76 4.96 8.40
N ASP A 26 3.10 6.25 8.50
CA ASP A 26 3.91 6.91 7.46
C ASP A 26 5.27 6.24 7.26
N ALA A 27 5.85 5.70 8.33
CA ALA A 27 7.11 4.95 8.27
C ALA A 27 6.95 3.64 7.49
N ASP A 28 5.85 2.91 7.69
CA ASP A 28 5.55 1.69 6.93
C ASP A 28 5.37 2.00 5.44
N ILE A 29 4.66 3.08 5.11
CA ILE A 29 4.43 3.51 3.73
C ILE A 29 5.77 3.91 3.08
N ALA A 30 6.64 4.62 3.80
CA ALA A 30 7.97 4.98 3.32
C ALA A 30 8.84 3.73 3.03
N ALA A 31 8.81 2.74 3.92
CA ALA A 31 9.52 1.48 3.72
C ALA A 31 9.01 0.72 2.47
N MET A 32 7.68 0.64 2.29
CA MET A 32 7.09 0.02 1.09
C MET A 32 7.51 0.73 -0.21
N ARG A 33 7.58 2.07 -0.21
CA ARG A 33 8.06 2.85 -1.36
C ARG A 33 9.55 2.59 -1.65
N ALA A 34 10.39 2.49 -0.61
CA ALA A 34 11.81 2.20 -0.77
C ALA A 34 12.03 0.83 -1.42
N VAL A 35 11.32 -0.20 -0.95
CA VAL A 35 11.37 -1.54 -1.55
C VAL A 35 10.88 -1.51 -2.99
N LYS A 36 9.77 -0.81 -3.29
CA LYS A 36 9.24 -0.69 -4.65
C LYS A 36 10.26 -0.05 -5.61
N ALA A 37 10.94 1.01 -5.19
CA ALA A 37 11.91 1.72 -6.02
C ALA A 37 13.16 0.87 -6.30
N ALA A 38 13.59 0.04 -5.34
CA ALA A 38 14.72 -0.87 -5.53
C ALA A 38 14.46 -1.95 -6.60
N PHE A 39 13.23 -2.47 -6.66
CA PHE A 39 12.86 -3.57 -7.56
C PHE A 39 12.16 -3.15 -8.85
N ASP A 40 11.59 -1.95 -8.91
CA ASP A 40 10.94 -1.41 -10.11
C ASP A 40 11.23 0.09 -10.28
N PRO A 41 12.50 0.44 -10.58
CA PRO A 41 12.92 1.83 -10.70
C PRO A 41 12.26 2.57 -11.88
N THR A 42 11.74 1.85 -12.87
CA THR A 42 11.03 2.43 -14.03
C THR A 42 9.51 2.46 -13.84
N GLY A 43 9.00 1.94 -12.72
CA GLY A 43 7.59 1.95 -12.37
C GLY A 43 6.70 1.12 -13.31
N TYR A 44 7.23 0.07 -13.95
CA TYR A 44 6.51 -0.78 -14.89
C TYR A 44 5.50 -1.71 -14.19
N LEU A 45 5.84 -2.19 -13.00
CA LEU A 45 5.02 -3.12 -12.24
C LEU A 45 3.91 -2.39 -11.48
N ASN A 46 2.69 -2.44 -12.05
CA ASN A 46 1.43 -2.15 -11.37
C ASN A 46 1.33 -0.75 -10.72
N ARG A 47 1.68 0.28 -11.49
CA ARG A 47 1.87 1.67 -11.07
C ARG A 47 0.67 2.32 -10.35
N ALA A 48 -0.57 1.91 -10.62
CA ALA A 48 -1.76 2.63 -10.14
C ALA A 48 -2.43 2.03 -8.89
N VAL A 49 -1.94 0.91 -8.35
CA VAL A 49 -2.71 0.14 -7.36
C VAL A 49 -2.47 0.60 -5.93
N LEU A 50 -1.22 0.77 -5.51
CA LEU A 50 -0.87 1.18 -4.14
C LEU A 50 -0.31 2.59 -4.06
N PHE A 51 0.53 2.96 -5.03
CA PHE A 51 1.29 4.20 -5.01
C PHE A 51 1.15 4.90 -6.36
N SER A 52 0.16 5.78 -6.48
CA SER A 52 0.17 6.80 -7.55
C SER A 52 1.10 7.94 -7.18
#